data_AF-A0A914C2D5-F1
#
_entry.id   AF-A0A914C2D5-F1
#
_cell.length_a   1.000
_cell.length_b   1.000
_cell.length_c   1.000
_cell.angle_alpha   90.00
_cell.angle_beta   90.00
_cell.angle_gamma   90.00
#
_symmetry.space_group_name_H-M   'P 1'
#
loop_
_entity.id
_entity.type
_entity.pdbx_description
1 polymer ?
#
loop_
_entity_poly.entity_id
_entity_poly.type
_entity_poly.pdbx_seq_one_letter_code
_entity_poly.pdbx_strand_id
1 'polypeptide(L)'
;MEDKIIFELNCRLPTNSFASQQNINDICKDIKTKLGGVRKQRADLLQKCIKENQAVIANVHDDPTRADEIRSAHTNIRLLRNENTIEEITVAQADQTIYERCRKAELLS
;
A
#
# COMPACT_ATOMS: atom_id res chain seq x y z
N MET A 1 0.14 9.34 -1.83
CA MET A 1 0.81 8.24 -1.11
C MET A 1 0.23 8.18 0.30
N GLU A 2 0.33 7.02 0.95
CA GLU A 2 -0.31 6.71 2.24
C GLU A 2 0.02 7.73 3.34
N ASP A 3 1.21 8.33 3.33
CA ASP A 3 1.58 9.41 4.27
C ASP A 3 0.59 10.57 4.27
N LYS A 4 0.02 10.91 3.10
CA LYS A 4 -1.01 11.96 3.01
C LYS A 4 -2.31 11.54 3.69
N ILE A 5 -2.66 10.26 3.62
CA ILE A 5 -3.87 9.71 4.27
C ILE A 5 -3.65 9.61 5.78
N ILE A 6 -2.45 9.22 6.23
CA ILE A 6 -2.09 9.20 7.66
C ILE A 6 -2.06 10.63 8.22
N PHE A 7 -1.52 11.59 7.47
CA PHE A 7 -1.58 13.00 7.83
C PHE A 7 -3.03 13.50 7.94
N GLU A 8 -3.89 13.14 6.98
CA GLU A 8 -5.31 13.46 7.01
C GLU A 8 -6.00 12.90 8.27
N LEU A 9 -5.72 11.65 8.66
CA LEU A 9 -6.20 11.08 9.91
C LEU A 9 -5.79 11.96 11.10
N ASN A 10 -4.53 12.39 11.15
CA ASN A 10 -4.01 13.20 12.27
C ASN A 10 -4.66 14.58 12.33
N CYS A 11 -5.02 15.16 11.19
CA CYS A 11 -5.72 16.44 11.13
C CYS A 11 -7.21 16.32 11.47
N ARG A 12 -7.83 15.17 11.20
CA ARG A 12 -9.26 14.94 11.40
C ARG A 12 -9.61 14.41 12.78
N LEU A 13 -8.71 13.68 13.44
CA LEU A 13 -8.98 13.21 14.80
C LEU A 13 -9.07 14.41 15.75
N PRO A 14 -10.18 14.56 16.49
CA PRO A 14 -10.35 15.70 17.37
C PRO A 14 -9.35 15.66 18.52
N THR A 15 -8.88 16.83 18.94
CA THR A 15 -8.18 16.98 20.22
C THR A 15 -9.19 16.88 21.37
N ASN A 16 -8.73 16.58 22.58
CA ASN A 16 -9.59 16.38 23.77
C ASN A 16 -10.65 17.49 23.98
N SER A 17 -10.38 18.72 23.53
CA SER A 17 -11.29 19.86 23.67
C SER A 17 -12.44 19.90 22.65
N PHE A 18 -12.43 19.06 21.61
CA PHE A 18 -13.39 19.09 20.49
C PHE A 18 -13.98 17.71 20.13
N ALA A 19 -13.80 16.70 21.00
CA ALA A 19 -14.17 15.30 20.73
C ALA A 19 -15.68 15.10 20.47
N SER A 20 -16.54 15.98 20.99
CA SER A 20 -18.01 15.90 20.82
C SER A 20 -18.53 16.38 19.46
N GLN A 21 -17.68 16.96 18.60
CA GLN A 21 -18.11 17.62 17.36
C GLN A 21 -17.97 16.74 16.10
N GLN A 22 -17.30 15.60 16.17
CA GLN A 22 -17.08 14.72 15.01
C GLN A 22 -17.23 13.24 15.37
N ASN A 23 -17.83 12.46 14.46
CA ASN A 23 -17.95 11.03 14.63
C ASN A 23 -16.62 10.33 14.28
N ILE A 24 -15.88 9.95 15.32
CA ILE A 24 -14.56 9.29 15.22
C ILE A 24 -14.66 8.00 14.39
N ASN A 25 -15.75 7.24 14.53
CA ASN A 25 -15.97 6.01 13.77
C ASN A 25 -16.02 6.27 12.26
N ASP A 26 -16.70 7.34 11.83
CA ASP A 26 -16.83 7.68 10.42
C ASP A 26 -15.48 8.13 9.83
N ILE A 27 -14.70 8.91 10.58
CA ILE A 27 -13.34 9.33 10.20
C ILE A 27 -12.44 8.12 10.02
N CYS A 28 -12.41 7.24 11.02
CA CYS A 28 -11.56 6.05 10.99
C CYS A 28 -11.97 5.07 9.87
N LYS A 29 -13.28 4.97 9.56
CA LYS A 29 -13.78 4.18 8.44
C LYS A 29 -13.40 4.76 7.08
N ASP A 30 -13.54 6.08 6.90
CA ASP A 30 -13.12 6.77 5.66
C ASP A 30 -11.63 6.59 5.40
N ILE A 31 -10.80 6.80 6.43
CA ILE A 31 -9.34 6.64 6.35
C ILE A 31 -8.96 5.21 5.96
N LYS A 32 -9.52 4.19 6.63
CA LYS A 32 -9.28 2.78 6.29
C LYS A 32 -9.69 2.46 4.85
N THR A 33 -10.82 3.00 4.40
CA THR A 33 -11.33 2.79 3.03
C THR A 33 -10.39 3.39 1.99
N LYS A 34 -9.96 4.65 2.19
CA LYS A 34 -8.98 5.32 1.30
C LYS A 34 -7.67 4.57 1.22
N LEU A 35 -7.16 4.11 2.37
CA LEU A 35 -5.91 3.37 2.45
C LEU A 35 -5.99 2.04 1.71
N GLY A 36 -7.08 1.28 1.92
CA GLY A 36 -7.35 0.05 1.19
C GLY A 36 -7.42 0.25 -0.32
N GLY A 37 -8.03 1.36 -0.77
CA GLY A 37 -8.08 1.74 -2.19
C GLY A 37 -6.69 1.97 -2.80
N VAL A 38 -5.84 2.77 -2.14
CA VAL A 38 -4.47 3.04 -2.61
C VAL A 38 -3.61 1.77 -2.63
N ARG A 39 -3.69 0.96 -1.58
CA ARG A 39 -2.95 -0.31 -1.49
C ARG A 39 -3.37 -1.29 -2.58
N LYS A 40 -4.68 -1.42 -2.83
CA LYS A 40 -5.19 -2.26 -3.91
C LYS A 40 -4.64 -1.82 -5.27
N GLN A 41 -4.67 -0.52 -5.57
CA GLN A 41 -4.11 0.01 -6.81
C GLN A 41 -2.62 -0.33 -6.95
N ARG A 42 -1.84 -0.20 -5.87
CA ARG A 42 -0.42 -0.54 -5.86
C ARG A 42 -0.18 -2.04 -6.08
N ALA A 43 -0.94 -2.90 -5.40
CA ALA A 43 -0.87 -4.35 -5.56
C ALA A 43 -1.22 -4.78 -6.99
N ASP A 44 -2.27 -4.21 -7.58
CA ASP A 44 -2.68 -4.47 -8.96
C ASP A 44 -1.57 -4.07 -9.96
N LEU A 45 -0.90 -2.93 -9.73
CA LEU A 45 0.24 -2.49 -10.53
C LEU A 45 1.46 -3.42 -10.40
N LEU A 46 1.83 -3.82 -9.18
CA LEU A 46 2.93 -4.76 -8.96
C LEU A 46 2.68 -6.09 -9.69
N GLN A 47 1.47 -6.65 -9.55
CA GLN A 47 1.08 -7.88 -10.24
C GLN A 47 1.11 -7.73 -11.76
N LYS A 48 0.65 -6.58 -12.29
CA LYS A 48 0.74 -6.28 -13.71
C LYS A 48 2.20 -6.25 -14.19
N CYS A 49 3.08 -5.55 -13.48
CA CYS A 49 4.51 -5.47 -13.82
C CYS A 49 5.18 -6.85 -13.81
N ILE A 50 4.86 -7.72 -12.85
CA ILE A 50 5.37 -9.09 -12.81
C ILE A 50 4.91 -9.86 -14.06
N LYS A 51 3.62 -9.80 -14.40
CA LYS A 51 3.07 -10.49 -15.59
C LYS A 51 3.72 -10.01 -16.88
N GLU A 52 3.95 -8.70 -17.01
CA GLU A 52 4.62 -8.13 -18.19
C GLU A 52 6.05 -8.65 -18.33
N ASN A 53 6.83 -8.69 -17.24
CA ASN A 53 8.19 -9.25 -17.28
C ASN A 53 8.20 -10.76 -17.53
N GLN A 54 7.20 -11.50 -17.03
CA GLN A 54 7.04 -12.93 -17.35
C GLN A 54 6.74 -13.15 -18.83
N ALA A 55 5.91 -12.29 -19.43
CA ALA A 55 5.62 -12.34 -20.86
C ALA A 55 6.88 -12.04 -21.71
N VAL A 56 7.73 -11.11 -21.27
CA VAL A 56 9.04 -10.89 -21.93
C VAL A 56 9.87 -12.17 -21.92
N ILE A 57 10.01 -12.84 -20.78
CA ILE A 57 10.79 -14.09 -20.70
C ILE A 57 10.19 -15.16 -21.63
N ALA A 58 8.87 -15.32 -21.64
CA ALA A 58 8.20 -16.32 -22.46
C ALA A 58 8.35 -16.05 -23.97
N ASN A 59 8.31 -14.79 -24.40
CA ASN A 59 8.38 -14.41 -25.82
C ASN A 59 9.81 -14.36 -26.36
N VAL A 60 10.81 -14.20 -25.49
CA VAL A 60 12.22 -14.00 -25.87
C VAL A 60 13.03 -15.29 -25.79
N HIS A 61 12.52 -16.33 -25.12
CA HIS A 61 13.21 -17.60 -24.89
C HIS A 61 13.79 -18.24 -26.17
N ASP A 62 13.23 -17.95 -27.35
CA ASP A 62 13.66 -18.52 -28.63
C ASP A 62 14.68 -17.66 -29.42
N ASP A 63 15.08 -16.49 -28.89
CA ASP A 63 16.05 -15.60 -29.53
C ASP A 63 17.31 -15.39 -28.68
N PRO A 64 18.44 -16.07 -29.01
CA PRO A 64 19.69 -15.95 -28.26
C PRO A 64 20.35 -14.56 -28.34
N THR A 65 19.93 -13.69 -29.27
CA THR A 65 20.46 -12.31 -29.37
C THR A 65 19.90 -11.38 -28.29
N ARG A 66 18.84 -11.80 -27.58
CA ARG A 66 18.11 -11.00 -26.60
C ARG A 66 18.31 -11.49 -25.16
N ALA A 67 19.42 -12.17 -24.89
CA ALA A 67 19.74 -12.70 -23.57
C ALA A 67 19.80 -11.62 -22.45
N ASP A 68 20.18 -10.38 -22.79
CA ASP A 68 20.17 -9.25 -21.84
C ASP A 68 18.77 -8.83 -21.39
N GLU A 69 17.78 -8.93 -22.28
CA GLU A 69 16.39 -8.62 -21.95
C GLU A 69 15.81 -9.66 -20.99
N ILE A 70 16.12 -10.94 -21.20
CA ILE A 70 15.73 -12.04 -20.30
C ILE A 70 16.35 -11.82 -18.91
N ARG A 71 17.65 -11.50 -18.84
CA ARG A 71 18.34 -11.20 -17.57
C ARG A 71 17.71 -10.02 -16.85
N SER A 72 17.38 -8.96 -17.58
CA SER A 72 16.73 -7.77 -17.04
C SER A 72 15.34 -8.09 -16.50
N ALA A 73 14.53 -8.83 -17.26
CA ALA A 73 13.20 -9.25 -16.85
C ALA A 73 13.21 -10.13 -15.59
N HIS A 74 14.14 -11.08 -15.49
CA HIS A 74 14.33 -11.86 -14.26
C HIS A 74 14.72 -11.00 -13.05
N THR A 75 15.64 -10.06 -13.26
CA THR A 75 16.07 -9.13 -12.22
C THR A 75 14.88 -8.28 -11.73
N ASN A 76 14.09 -7.75 -12.66
CA ASN A 76 12.90 -6.96 -12.35
C ASN A 76 11.87 -7.78 -11.56
N ILE A 77 11.58 -9.03 -11.97
CA ILE A 77 10.65 -9.90 -11.22
C ILE A 77 11.12 -10.10 -9.79
N ARG A 78 12.43 -10.32 -9.58
CA ARG A 78 13.00 -10.46 -8.23
C ARG A 78 12.79 -9.20 -7.40
N LEU A 79 13.06 -8.02 -7.97
CA LEU A 79 12.86 -6.73 -7.30
C LEU A 79 11.39 -6.48 -6.98
N LEU A 80 10.48 -6.73 -7.92
CA LEU A 80 9.03 -6.56 -7.75
C LEU A 80 8.46 -7.49 -6.66
N ARG A 81 8.97 -8.72 -6.55
CA ARG A 81 8.59 -9.63 -5.46
C ARG A 81 9.07 -9.15 -4.10
N ASN A 82 10.30 -8.63 -4.04
CA ASN A 82 10.82 -8.03 -2.82
C ASN A 82 9.98 -6.81 -2.41
N GLU A 83 9.60 -5.97 -3.37
CA GLU A 83 8.71 -4.83 -3.13
C GLU A 83 7.35 -5.29 -2.59
N ASN A 84 6.78 -6.37 -3.13
CA ASN A 84 5.54 -6.93 -2.60
C ASN A 84 5.69 -7.41 -1.13
N THR A 85 6.81 -8.03 -0.78
CA THR A 85 7.09 -8.43 0.62
C THR A 85 7.27 -7.22 1.54
N ILE A 86 7.93 -6.15 1.07
CA ILE A 86 8.06 -4.89 1.82
C ILE A 86 6.68 -4.29 2.06
N GLU A 87 5.84 -4.24 1.02
CA GLU A 87 4.48 -3.70 1.11
C GLU A 87 3.65 -4.44 2.16
N GLU A 88 3.71 -5.77 2.23
CA GLU A 88 3.00 -6.56 3.26
C GLU A 88 3.39 -6.15 4.69
N ILE A 89 4.68 -5.89 4.92
CA ILE A 89 5.19 -5.45 6.24
C ILE A 89 4.72 -4.03 6.55
N THR A 90 4.85 -3.11 5.59
CA THR A 90 4.44 -1.71 5.75
C THR A 90 2.93 -1.59 5.99
N VAL A 91 2.13 -2.41 5.29
CA VAL A 91 0.67 -2.50 5.46
C VAL A 91 0.32 -2.84 6.91
N ALA A 92 0.95 -3.88 7.47
CA ALA A 92 0.70 -4.32 8.84
C ALA A 92 1.05 -3.24 9.89
N GLN A 93 2.18 -2.56 9.71
CA GLN A 93 2.62 -1.48 10.61
C GLN A 93 1.67 -0.27 10.56
N ALA A 94 1.25 0.12 9.36
CA ALA A 94 0.31 1.22 9.19
C ALA A 94 -1.09 0.87 9.73
N ASP A 95 -1.55 -0.37 9.58
CA ASP A 95 -2.82 -0.82 10.15
C ASP A 95 -2.82 -0.77 11.67
N GLN A 96 -1.72 -1.21 12.30
CA GLN A 96 -1.54 -1.09 13.74
C GLN A 96 -1.56 0.38 14.19
N THR A 97 -0.85 1.26 13.49
CA THR A 97 -0.81 2.69 13.81
C THR A 97 -2.20 3.34 13.73
N ILE A 98 -2.97 3.02 12.69
CA ILE A 98 -4.32 3.55 12.51
C ILE A 98 -5.26 3.00 13.58
N TYR A 99 -5.17 1.71 13.88
CA TYR A 99 -5.93 1.09 14.96
C TYR A 99 -5.67 1.78 16.30
N GLU A 100 -4.41 1.97 16.66
CA GLU A 100 -4.03 2.64 17.91
C GLU A 100 -4.54 4.08 17.99
N ARG A 101 -4.40 4.85 16.90
CA ARG A 101 -4.88 6.24 16.85
C ARG A 101 -6.41 6.33 16.95
N CYS A 102 -7.12 5.50 16.20
CA CYS A 102 -8.58 5.45 16.25
C CYS A 102 -9.10 5.03 17.62
N ARG A 103 -8.55 3.95 18.19
CA ARG A 103 -8.91 3.48 19.53
C ARG A 103 -8.62 4.53 20.61
N LYS A 104 -7.48 5.22 20.51
CA LYS A 104 -7.14 6.30 21.44
C LYS A 104 -8.15 7.44 21.35
N ALA A 105 -8.57 7.82 20.14
CA ALA A 105 -9.54 8.88 19.95
C ALA A 105 -10.91 8.51 20.51
N GLU A 106 -11.38 7.27 20.28
CA GLU A 106 -12.64 6.75 20.85
C GLU A 106 -12.66 6.75 22.39
N LEU A 107 -11.52 6.51 23.04
CA LEU A 107 -11.41 6.55 24.50
C LEU A 107 -11.41 7.97 25.08
N LEU A 108 -11.22 8.99 24.24
CA LEU A 108 -11.12 10.40 24.62
C LEU A 108 -12.38 11.21 24.25
N SER A 109 -13.33 10.60 23.54
CA SER A 109 -14.66 11.14 23.22
C SER A 109 -15.71 10.72 24.23
#